data_AF-A0A1Y1W319-F1
#
_entry.id   AF-A0A1Y1W319-F1
#
_cell.length_a   1.000
_cell.length_b   1.000
_cell.length_c   1.000
_cell.angle_alpha   90.00
_cell.angle_beta   90.00
_cell.angle_gamma   90.00
#
_symmetry.space_group_name_H-M   'P 1'
#
loop_
_entity.id
_entity.type
_entity.pdbx_description
1 polymer ?
#
loop_
_entity_poly.entity_id
_entity_poly.type
_entity_poly.pdbx_seq_one_letter_code
_entity_poly.pdbx_strand_id
1 'polypeptide(L)'
;MAGRELIVGPETPEKPYPILAEGEVVRGFGRGGKQLGIPTANLPESVVESALSEIPIGVYYGWAKVAGDSVRPMVMSLGWNPYFKNEKRSGEVHIMHKYDEDFYGSHLKIAILAYIRPEKDYDSLDKLIEDIHADIRAAEHSLKREAHERVRHDAFFD
;
A
#
# COMPACT_ATOMS: atom_id res chain seq x y z
N MET A 1 -22.73 4.85 14.38
CA MET A 1 -21.48 4.58 13.64
C MET A 1 -21.76 4.94 12.19
N ALA A 2 -21.24 6.07 11.70
CA ALA A 2 -21.33 6.39 10.28
C ALA A 2 -20.50 5.35 9.52
N GLY A 3 -21.12 4.63 8.58
CA GLY A 3 -20.40 3.64 7.77
C GLY A 3 -19.30 4.34 6.98
N ARG A 4 -18.09 3.79 7.01
CA ARG A 4 -16.97 4.30 6.21
C ARG A 4 -17.30 4.13 4.73
N GLU A 5 -16.98 5.13 3.91
CA GLU A 5 -17.26 5.09 2.47
C GLU A 5 -16.60 3.87 1.82
N LEU A 6 -17.36 3.16 0.99
CA LEU A 6 -16.88 1.97 0.28
C LEU A 6 -16.01 2.32 -0.92
N ILE A 7 -16.13 3.52 -1.48
CA ILE A 7 -15.34 4.00 -2.62
C ILE A 7 -14.66 5.30 -2.17
N VAL A 8 -13.37 5.45 -2.45
CA VAL A 8 -12.57 6.61 -2.05
C VAL A 8 -11.72 7.14 -3.20
N GLY A 9 -11.43 8.44 -3.16
CA GLY A 9 -10.69 9.14 -4.20
C GLY A 9 -11.53 9.45 -5.46
N PRO A 10 -10.99 10.25 -6.39
CA PRO A 10 -11.70 10.74 -7.58
C PRO A 10 -12.04 9.61 -8.56
N GLU A 11 -12.99 9.84 -9.48
CA GLU A 11 -13.41 8.85 -10.49
C GLU A 11 -12.27 8.39 -11.42
N THR A 12 -11.32 9.28 -11.68
CA THR A 12 -10.07 9.03 -12.43
C THR A 12 -8.90 9.45 -11.56
N PRO A 13 -7.77 8.72 -11.53
CA PRO A 13 -6.58 9.16 -10.80
C PRO A 13 -6.18 10.59 -11.19
N GLU A 14 -6.05 11.47 -10.20
CA GLU A 14 -5.67 12.87 -10.38
C GLU A 14 -4.21 13.08 -9.94
N LYS A 15 -3.56 14.13 -10.46
CA LYS A 15 -2.18 14.45 -10.05
C LYS A 15 -2.08 14.56 -8.52
N PRO A 16 -1.05 13.94 -7.89
CA PRO A 16 0.16 13.39 -8.50
C PRO A 16 0.07 11.93 -9.00
N TYR A 17 -1.10 11.30 -8.96
CA TYR A 17 -1.27 9.89 -9.33
C TYR A 17 -1.42 9.68 -10.85
N PRO A 18 -1.02 8.51 -11.39
CA PRO A 18 -0.37 7.40 -10.69
C PRO A 18 1.08 7.73 -10.29
N ILE A 19 1.47 7.37 -9.07
CA ILE A 19 2.88 7.40 -8.65
C ILE A 19 3.44 5.99 -8.83
N LEU A 20 4.44 5.86 -9.69
CA LEU A 20 5.10 4.60 -9.99
C LEU A 20 6.39 4.50 -9.18
N ALA A 21 6.59 3.37 -8.51
CA ALA A 21 7.79 3.10 -7.72
C ALA A 21 8.14 1.62 -7.78
N GLU A 22 9.42 1.30 -7.68
CA GLU A 22 9.89 -0.08 -7.68
C GLU A 22 11.11 -0.27 -6.79
N GLY A 23 11.29 -1.49 -6.28
CA GLY A 23 12.47 -1.87 -5.49
C GLY A 23 12.36 -3.27 -4.91
N GLU A 24 13.46 -3.76 -4.36
CA GLU A 24 13.50 -5.06 -3.71
C GLU A 24 12.73 -5.05 -2.39
N VAL A 25 11.97 -6.12 -2.13
CA VAL A 25 11.24 -6.26 -0.87
C VAL A 25 12.22 -6.53 0.27
N VAL A 26 12.28 -5.59 1.21
CA VAL A 26 13.17 -5.69 2.38
C VAL A 26 12.44 -6.21 3.61
N ARG A 27 13.20 -6.69 4.59
CA ARG A 27 12.65 -7.07 5.89
C ARG A 27 12.37 -5.81 6.71
N GLY A 28 11.14 -5.69 7.22
CA GLY A 28 10.79 -4.67 8.22
C GLY A 28 11.18 -5.10 9.64
N PHE A 29 10.63 -4.40 10.63
CA PHE A 29 10.97 -4.56 12.06
C PHE A 29 10.11 -5.60 12.79
N GLY A 30 9.41 -6.48 12.06
CA GLY A 30 8.74 -7.65 12.65
C GLY A 30 7.46 -7.34 13.45
N ARG A 31 6.68 -6.30 13.09
CA ARG A 31 5.46 -5.88 13.82
C ARG A 31 4.24 -6.80 13.70
N GLY A 32 4.43 -8.07 13.31
CA GLY A 32 3.36 -9.06 13.40
C GLY A 32 2.28 -9.00 12.33
N GLY A 33 2.41 -8.24 11.24
CA GLY A 33 1.39 -8.19 10.16
C GLY A 33 0.95 -9.58 9.67
N LYS A 34 1.89 -10.54 9.58
CA LYS A 34 1.58 -11.96 9.32
C LYS A 34 0.69 -12.61 10.38
N GLN A 35 0.91 -12.32 11.66
CA GLN A 35 0.09 -12.83 12.77
C GLN A 35 -1.32 -12.24 12.76
N LEU A 36 -1.50 -11.07 12.14
CA LEU A 36 -2.79 -10.42 11.94
C LEU A 36 -3.51 -10.89 10.66
N GLY A 37 -2.88 -11.75 9.85
CA GLY A 37 -3.40 -12.18 8.55
C GLY A 37 -3.22 -11.14 7.44
N ILE A 38 -2.46 -10.07 7.68
CA ILE A 38 -2.27 -8.93 6.77
C ILE A 38 -0.75 -8.70 6.60
N PRO A 39 -0.05 -9.59 5.87
CA PRO A 39 1.39 -9.46 5.64
C PRO A 39 1.71 -8.20 4.83
N THR A 40 2.73 -7.44 5.25
CA THR A 40 3.22 -6.26 4.53
C THR A 40 4.65 -6.47 4.00
N ALA A 41 4.85 -6.10 2.74
CA ALA A 41 6.15 -5.98 2.09
C ALA A 41 6.71 -4.58 2.34
N ASN A 42 7.95 -4.48 2.82
CA ASN A 42 8.56 -3.17 3.07
C ASN A 42 9.32 -2.72 1.83
N LEU A 43 9.15 -1.44 1.45
CA LEU A 43 9.94 -0.81 0.40
C LEU A 43 11.33 -0.40 0.93
N PRO A 44 12.37 -0.37 0.08
CA PRO A 44 13.65 0.21 0.45
C PRO A 44 13.50 1.69 0.83
N GLU A 45 14.29 2.15 1.82
CA GLU A 45 14.31 3.55 2.24
C GLU A 45 14.56 4.51 1.07
N SER A 46 15.51 4.15 0.18
CA SER A 46 15.82 4.94 -1.01
C SER A 46 14.61 5.16 -1.92
N VAL A 47 13.74 4.17 -2.07
CA VAL A 47 12.51 4.26 -2.87
C VAL A 47 11.52 5.19 -2.21
N VAL A 48 11.38 5.10 -0.87
CA VAL A 48 10.49 5.98 -0.11
C VAL A 48 10.95 7.44 -0.21
N GLU A 49 12.26 7.69 -0.09
CA GLU A 49 12.82 9.04 -0.19
C GLU A 49 12.72 9.63 -1.61
N SER A 50 12.96 8.82 -2.65
CA SER A 50 12.97 9.32 -4.02
C SER A 50 11.59 9.48 -4.63
N ALA A 51 10.64 8.57 -4.34
CA ALA A 51 9.34 8.53 -5.01
C ALA A 51 8.18 9.01 -4.13
N LEU A 52 8.30 8.93 -2.79
CA LEU A 52 7.19 9.10 -1.86
C LEU A 52 7.40 10.22 -0.83
N SER A 53 8.48 11.01 -0.96
CA SER A 53 8.83 12.07 -0.01
C SER A 53 7.88 13.26 -0.03
N GLU A 54 7.25 13.54 -1.19
CA GLU A 54 6.37 14.70 -1.37
C GLU A 54 4.89 14.42 -1.07
N ILE A 55 4.49 13.14 -0.98
CA ILE A 55 3.09 12.80 -0.66
C ILE A 55 2.84 12.76 0.85
N PRO A 56 1.59 12.98 1.31
CA PRO A 56 1.22 12.87 2.72
C PRO A 56 1.56 11.51 3.33
N ILE A 57 1.71 11.45 4.65
CA ILE A 57 1.67 10.16 5.37
C ILE A 57 0.22 9.69 5.48
N GLY A 58 0.01 8.38 5.44
CA GLY A 58 -1.31 7.76 5.55
C GLY A 58 -1.42 6.48 4.73
N VAL A 59 -2.67 6.10 4.46
CA VAL A 59 -3.01 4.87 3.74
C VAL A 59 -3.43 5.19 2.32
N TYR A 60 -2.94 4.37 1.39
CA TYR A 60 -3.11 4.50 -0.05
C TYR A 60 -3.58 3.18 -0.65
N TYR A 61 -4.08 3.22 -1.89
CA TYR A 61 -4.35 2.02 -2.67
C TYR A 61 -3.81 2.13 -4.09
N GLY A 62 -3.71 0.98 -4.75
CA GLY A 62 -3.31 0.91 -6.14
C GLY A 62 -3.04 -0.51 -6.60
N TRP A 63 -2.05 -0.66 -7.48
CA TRP A 63 -1.63 -1.93 -8.05
C TRP A 63 -0.20 -2.28 -7.64
N ALA A 64 0.08 -3.57 -7.50
CA ALA A 64 1.40 -4.11 -7.22
C ALA A 64 1.69 -5.32 -8.10
N LYS A 65 2.96 -5.52 -8.47
CA LYS A 65 3.45 -6.72 -9.15
C LYS A 65 4.74 -7.18 -8.50
N VAL A 66 4.72 -8.39 -7.95
CA VAL A 66 5.93 -9.12 -7.57
C VAL A 66 6.55 -9.71 -8.84
N ALA A 67 7.87 -9.67 -8.98
CA ALA A 67 8.58 -10.23 -10.12
C ALA A 67 8.13 -11.67 -10.43
N GLY A 68 7.77 -11.94 -11.68
CA GLY A 68 7.28 -13.25 -12.12
C GLY A 68 5.81 -13.56 -11.79
N ASP A 69 5.07 -12.64 -11.16
CA ASP A 69 3.65 -12.81 -10.83
C ASP A 69 2.74 -11.83 -11.62
N SER A 70 1.44 -11.98 -11.48
CA SER A 70 0.40 -11.10 -12.00
C SER A 70 0.33 -9.78 -11.22
N VAL A 71 -0.16 -8.73 -11.88
CA VAL A 71 -0.52 -7.48 -11.21
C VAL A 71 -1.75 -7.71 -10.32
N ARG A 72 -1.64 -7.33 -9.05
CA ARG A 72 -2.62 -7.54 -7.96
C ARG A 72 -2.99 -6.21 -7.29
N PRO A 73 -4.22 -6.09 -6.74
CA PRO A 73 -4.60 -4.91 -5.97
C PRO A 73 -3.78 -4.84 -4.68
N MET A 74 -3.54 -3.63 -4.19
CA MET A 74 -2.79 -3.41 -2.96
C MET A 74 -3.32 -2.23 -2.16
N VAL A 75 -3.02 -2.26 -0.86
CA VAL A 75 -3.03 -1.07 0.00
C VAL A 75 -1.62 -0.81 0.50
N MET A 76 -1.27 0.45 0.70
CA MET A 76 0.04 0.86 1.21
C MET A 76 -0.13 1.79 2.42
N SER A 77 0.63 1.53 3.48
CA SER A 77 0.83 2.46 4.58
C SER A 77 2.14 3.21 4.37
N LEU A 78 2.08 4.55 4.36
CA LEU A 78 3.26 5.42 4.38
C LEU A 78 3.27 6.18 5.71
N GLY A 79 4.29 5.98 6.52
CA GLY A 79 4.36 6.54 7.87
C GLY A 79 5.78 6.87 8.30
N TRP A 80 5.93 7.31 9.55
CA TRP A 80 7.23 7.53 10.17
C TRP A 80 7.74 6.27 10.86
N ASN A 81 9.03 6.01 10.76
CA ASN A 81 9.68 4.87 11.39
C ASN A 81 10.14 5.22 12.83
N PRO A 82 9.52 4.63 13.88
CA PRO A 82 9.88 4.95 15.27
C PRO A 82 11.27 4.48 15.68
N TYR A 83 11.84 3.49 14.99
CA TYR A 83 13.19 2.99 15.29
C TYR A 83 14.29 3.97 14.86
N PHE A 84 14.00 4.87 13.93
CA PHE A 84 14.88 5.96 13.53
C PHE A 84 14.42 7.30 14.13
N LYS A 85 13.90 7.30 15.37
CA LYS A 85 13.43 8.50 16.07
C LYS A 85 12.39 9.31 15.26
N ASN A 86 11.62 8.66 14.39
CA ASN A 86 10.70 9.31 13.45
C ASN A 86 11.36 10.31 12.49
N GLU A 87 12.66 10.14 12.19
CA GLU A 87 13.38 10.98 11.22
C GLU A 87 13.26 10.44 9.78
N LYS A 88 12.88 9.17 9.63
CA LYS A 88 12.76 8.48 8.34
C LYS A 88 11.35 7.97 8.11
N ARG A 89 10.88 8.08 6.86
CA ARG A 89 9.61 7.49 6.43
C ARG A 89 9.77 6.01 6.09
N SER A 90 8.67 5.26 6.19
CA SER A 90 8.58 3.85 5.80
C SER A 90 7.34 3.60 4.96
N GLY A 91 7.49 2.89 3.85
CA GLY A 91 6.41 2.43 2.99
C GLY A 91 6.20 0.93 3.12
N GLU A 92 5.01 0.52 3.52
CA GLU A 92 4.61 -0.87 3.73
C GLU A 92 3.43 -1.22 2.82
N VAL A 93 3.59 -2.21 1.94
CA VAL A 93 2.61 -2.62 0.95
C VAL A 93 1.97 -3.95 1.36
N HIS A 94 0.66 -3.97 1.53
CA HIS A 94 -0.11 -5.20 1.62
C HIS A 94 -0.71 -5.51 0.25
N ILE A 95 -0.18 -6.56 -0.39
CA ILE A 95 -0.73 -7.09 -1.64
C ILE A 95 -1.94 -7.95 -1.28
N MET A 96 -3.07 -7.68 -1.92
CA MET A 96 -4.36 -8.33 -1.65
C MET A 96 -4.44 -9.67 -2.38
N HIS A 97 -3.46 -10.51 -2.10
CA HIS A 97 -3.31 -11.86 -2.63
C HIS A 97 -2.61 -12.72 -1.59
N LYS A 98 -3.05 -13.96 -1.46
CA LYS A 98 -2.43 -14.91 -0.54
C LYS A 98 -1.24 -15.57 -1.25
N TYR A 99 -0.05 -15.31 -0.74
CA TYR A 99 1.17 -16.01 -1.13
C TYR A 99 1.42 -17.19 -0.19
N ASP A 100 1.90 -18.31 -0.74
CA ASP A 100 2.28 -19.49 0.05
C ASP A 100 3.65 -19.32 0.71
N GLU A 101 4.53 -18.52 0.11
CA GLU A 101 5.89 -18.26 0.57
C GLU A 101 6.20 -16.76 0.63
N ASP A 102 7.24 -16.41 1.40
CA ASP A 102 7.78 -15.05 1.42
C ASP A 102 8.54 -14.74 0.14
N PHE A 103 8.49 -13.48 -0.27
CA PHE A 103 9.16 -12.98 -1.47
C PHE A 103 10.18 -11.87 -1.14
N TYR A 104 10.86 -11.98 0.02
CA TYR A 104 11.97 -11.07 0.36
C TYR A 104 13.07 -11.12 -0.71
N GLY A 105 13.63 -9.97 -1.07
CA GLY A 105 14.61 -9.84 -2.15
C GLY A 105 14.01 -9.92 -3.55
N SER A 106 12.73 -10.25 -3.70
CA SER A 106 12.05 -10.12 -4.99
C SER A 106 11.86 -8.64 -5.33
N HIS A 107 11.95 -8.32 -6.61
CA HIS A 107 11.60 -6.99 -7.11
C HIS A 107 10.08 -6.80 -7.04
N LEU A 108 9.65 -5.67 -6.49
CA LEU A 108 8.27 -5.25 -6.36
C LEU A 108 8.08 -3.93 -7.14
N LYS A 109 7.12 -3.93 -8.06
CA LYS A 109 6.64 -2.73 -8.74
C LYS A 109 5.30 -2.31 -8.14
N ILE A 110 5.09 -1.02 -7.89
CA ILE A 110 3.82 -0.48 -7.41
C ILE A 110 3.37 0.75 -8.20
N ALA A 111 2.06 0.89 -8.37
CA ALA A 111 1.41 2.09 -8.89
C ALA A 111 0.37 2.57 -7.87
N ILE A 112 0.65 3.70 -7.19
CA ILE A 112 -0.24 4.30 -6.19
C ILE A 112 -1.25 5.20 -6.91
N LEU A 113 -2.53 4.98 -6.68
CA LEU A 113 -3.60 5.65 -7.45
C LEU A 113 -4.36 6.72 -6.69
N ALA A 114 -4.52 6.56 -5.36
CA ALA A 114 -5.09 7.59 -4.51
C ALA A 114 -4.89 7.29 -3.02
N TYR A 115 -5.16 8.33 -2.23
CA TYR A 115 -5.15 8.32 -0.77
C TYR A 115 -6.50 7.84 -0.21
N ILE A 116 -6.46 7.01 0.83
CA ILE A 116 -7.63 6.51 1.57
C ILE A 116 -7.89 7.38 2.79
N ARG A 117 -6.89 7.54 3.67
CA ARG A 117 -7.05 8.21 4.98
C ARG A 117 -5.69 8.52 5.63
N PRO A 118 -5.67 9.43 6.62
CA PRO A 118 -4.46 9.64 7.43
C PRO A 118 -4.11 8.43 8.30
N GLU A 119 -2.89 8.43 8.82
CA GLU A 119 -2.51 7.57 9.93
C GLU A 119 -3.44 7.82 11.13
N LYS A 120 -3.66 6.78 11.91
CA LYS A 120 -4.49 6.82 13.11
C LYS A 120 -3.75 6.15 14.24
N ASP A 121 -3.88 6.71 15.43
CA ASP A 121 -3.51 6.04 16.66
C ASP A 121 -4.61 5.05 17.06
N TYR A 122 -4.21 3.89 17.56
CA TYR A 122 -5.13 2.85 18.00
C TYR A 122 -4.88 2.53 19.47
N ASP A 123 -5.97 2.46 20.23
CA ASP A 123 -5.98 2.05 21.63
C ASP A 123 -6.09 0.52 21.79
N SER A 124 -6.29 -0.21 20.69
CA SER A 124 -6.43 -1.67 20.68
C SER A 124 -6.08 -2.25 19.30
N LEU A 125 -5.58 -3.49 19.32
CA LEU A 125 -5.24 -4.23 18.11
C LEU A 125 -6.47 -4.50 17.22
N ASP A 126 -7.63 -4.78 17.83
CA ASP A 126 -8.85 -5.09 17.09
C ASP A 126 -9.32 -3.91 16.24
N LYS A 127 -9.23 -2.67 16.76
CA LYS A 127 -9.57 -1.47 15.99
C LYS A 127 -8.61 -1.23 14.82
N LEU A 128 -7.33 -1.53 15.02
CA LEU A 128 -6.34 -1.47 13.94
C LEU A 128 -6.72 -2.46 12.82
N ILE A 129 -7.01 -3.72 13.18
CA ILE A 129 -7.42 -4.75 12.21
C ILE A 129 -8.72 -4.35 11.50
N GLU A 130 -9.71 -3.84 12.23
CA GLU A 130 -10.99 -3.39 11.66
C GLU A 130 -10.79 -2.31 10.59
N ASP A 131 -9.96 -1.30 10.90
CA ASP A 131 -9.67 -0.22 9.96
C ASP A 131 -8.86 -0.69 8.75
N ILE A 132 -7.90 -1.61 8.92
CA ILE A 132 -7.18 -2.17 7.77
C ILE A 132 -8.12 -2.96 6.86
N HIS A 133 -9.03 -3.77 7.41
CA HIS A 133 -10.03 -4.46 6.59
C HIS A 133 -10.98 -3.48 5.89
N ALA A 134 -11.30 -2.35 6.51
CA ALA A 134 -12.06 -1.29 5.86
C ALA A 134 -11.28 -0.64 4.71
N ASP A 135 -9.96 -0.41 4.89
CA ASP A 135 -9.07 0.12 3.86
C ASP A 135 -8.97 -0.84 2.66
N ILE A 136 -8.83 -2.15 2.91
CA ILE A 136 -8.82 -3.20 1.89
C ILE A 136 -10.13 -3.20 1.11
N ARG A 137 -11.29 -3.21 1.80
CA ARG A 137 -12.60 -3.14 1.11
C ARG A 137 -12.73 -1.87 0.28
N ALA A 138 -12.29 -0.72 0.80
CA ALA A 138 -12.34 0.54 0.06
C ALA A 138 -11.49 0.48 -1.21
N ALA A 139 -10.28 -0.09 -1.13
CA ALA A 139 -9.42 -0.31 -2.28
C ALA A 139 -10.06 -1.23 -3.32
N GLU A 140 -10.65 -2.37 -2.93
CA GLU A 140 -11.31 -3.32 -3.84
C GLU A 140 -12.41 -2.66 -4.67
N HIS A 141 -13.21 -1.80 -4.06
CA HIS A 141 -14.31 -1.14 -4.75
C HIS A 141 -13.80 0.01 -5.60
N SER A 142 -12.83 0.79 -5.11
CA SER A 142 -12.27 1.94 -5.81
C SER A 142 -11.50 1.55 -7.07
N LEU A 143 -10.78 0.42 -7.03
CA LEU A 143 -9.99 -0.09 -8.16
C LEU A 143 -10.83 -0.63 -9.33
N LYS A 144 -12.08 -1.03 -9.09
CA LYS A 144 -13.01 -1.52 -10.13
C LYS A 144 -13.46 -0.45 -11.12
N ARG A 145 -13.19 0.83 -10.84
CA ARG A 145 -13.50 1.94 -11.75
C ARG A 145 -12.60 1.86 -12.97
N GLU A 146 -13.16 2.10 -14.16
CA GLU A 146 -12.48 1.89 -15.44
C GLU A 146 -11.10 2.56 -15.51
N ALA A 147 -10.99 3.82 -15.10
CA ALA A 147 -9.73 4.55 -15.12
C ALA A 147 -8.66 3.97 -14.18
N HIS A 148 -9.07 3.36 -13.07
CA HIS A 148 -8.18 2.75 -12.10
C HIS A 148 -7.75 1.35 -12.57
N GLU A 149 -8.69 0.55 -13.06
CA GLU A 149 -8.43 -0.80 -13.59
C GLU A 149 -7.46 -0.74 -14.78
N ARG A 150 -7.58 0.26 -15.66
CA ARG A 150 -6.67 0.41 -16.81
C ARG A 150 -5.18 0.50 -16.40
N VAL A 151 -4.87 1.08 -15.25
CA VAL A 151 -3.46 1.21 -14.79
C VAL A 151 -2.83 -0.15 -14.48
N ARG A 152 -3.63 -1.19 -14.24
CA ARG A 152 -3.14 -2.57 -14.10
C ARG A 152 -2.42 -3.08 -15.35
N HIS A 153 -2.71 -2.49 -16.51
CA HIS A 153 -2.14 -2.84 -17.80
C HIS A 153 -1.10 -1.81 -18.29
N ASP A 154 -0.62 -0.94 -17.40
CA ASP A 154 0.44 0.01 -17.73
C ASP A 154 1.75 -0.73 -18.07
N ALA A 155 2.47 -0.24 -19.09
CA ALA A 155 3.74 -0.82 -19.55
C ALA A 155 4.82 -0.83 -18.45
N PHE A 156 4.67 0.01 -17.42
CA PHE A 156 5.50 -0.07 -16.21
C PHE A 156 5.49 -1.46 -15.59
N PHE A 157 4.36 -2.18 -15.65
CA PHE A 157 4.26 -3.52 -15.09
C PHE A 157 4.79 -4.62 -16.00
N ASP A 158 5.20 -4.34 -17.24
CA ASP A 158 5.79 -5.36 -18.11
C ASP A 158 7.12 -5.91 -17.55
#